data_AF-A0A386H9B7-F1
#
_entry.id   AF-A0A386H9B7-F1
#
_cell.length_a   1.000
_cell.length_b   1.000
_cell.length_c   1.000
_cell.angle_alpha   90.00
_cell.angle_beta   90.00
_cell.angle_gamma   90.00
#
_symmetry.space_group_name_H-M   'P 1'
#
loop_
_entity.id
_entity.type
_entity.pdbx_description
1 polymer ?
#
loop_
_entity_poly.entity_id
_entity_poly.type
_entity_poly.pdbx_seq_one_letter_code
_entity_poly.pdbx_strand_id
1 'polypeptide(L)'
;MAMEKQKQVSLVLGLVLSLLVTNIAGNADIMKDIALGFGEALKHCRDESELTPEKMQAFFHFWDDDFKFEQRELGCAIECMSRHFNLLTEEGKMHHDNADKFIRSFPKGEQIAQQLLDIVHACETKNEAEEDHCWRVLHTAECFIHSAKEQNIAPSVDMLMAEFVVAES
;
A
#
# COMPACT_ATOMS: atom_id res chain seq x y z
N MET A 1 -14.15 -37.45 31.00
CA MET A 1 -13.77 -37.42 29.57
C MET A 1 -14.34 -36.23 28.78
N ALA A 2 -15.63 -35.86 28.91
CA ALA A 2 -16.18 -34.72 28.16
C ALA A 2 -15.59 -33.34 28.54
N MET A 3 -15.36 -33.12 29.84
CA MET A 3 -14.86 -31.85 30.38
C MET A 3 -13.39 -31.53 29.96
N GLU A 4 -12.57 -32.56 29.80
CA GLU A 4 -11.15 -32.43 29.40
C GLU A 4 -10.99 -32.15 27.90
N LYS A 5 -11.85 -32.76 27.07
CA LYS A 5 -11.95 -32.44 25.64
C LYS A 5 -12.40 -31.00 25.40
N GLN A 6 -13.36 -30.51 26.19
CA GLN A 6 -13.87 -29.14 26.03
C GLN A 6 -12.82 -28.09 26.42
N LYS A 7 -12.04 -28.33 27.48
CA LYS A 7 -10.93 -27.46 27.89
C LYS A 7 -9.78 -27.45 26.88
N GLN A 8 -9.45 -28.62 26.32
CA GLN A 8 -8.47 -28.76 25.23
C GLN A 8 -8.90 -28.01 23.96
N VAL A 9 -10.17 -28.14 23.55
CA VAL A 9 -10.72 -27.44 22.37
C VAL A 9 -10.69 -25.92 22.59
N SER A 10 -11.08 -25.42 23.76
CA SER A 10 -11.00 -23.99 24.07
C SER A 10 -9.57 -23.45 24.06
N LEU A 11 -8.59 -24.24 24.56
CA LEU A 11 -7.19 -23.84 24.58
C LEU A 11 -6.59 -23.79 23.18
N VAL A 12 -6.87 -24.78 22.34
CA VAL A 12 -6.43 -24.83 20.94
C VAL A 12 -7.08 -23.71 20.13
N LEU A 13 -8.37 -23.43 20.33
CA LEU A 13 -9.07 -22.35 19.65
C LEU A 13 -8.50 -20.97 20.05
N GLY A 14 -8.22 -20.77 21.33
CA GLY A 14 -7.56 -19.55 21.82
C GLY A 14 -6.15 -19.35 21.25
N LEU A 15 -5.39 -20.42 21.09
CA LEU A 15 -4.03 -20.38 20.50
C LEU A 15 -4.07 -20.05 19.00
N VAL A 16 -5.02 -20.63 18.26
CA VAL A 16 -5.18 -20.35 16.81
C VAL A 16 -5.63 -18.90 16.59
N LEU A 17 -6.58 -18.40 17.37
CA LEU A 17 -7.04 -17.01 17.30
C LEU A 17 -5.91 -16.02 17.59
N SER A 18 -5.08 -16.29 18.61
CA SER A 18 -3.96 -15.40 18.94
C SER A 18 -2.88 -15.38 17.85
N LEU A 19 -2.57 -16.53 17.23
CA LEU A 19 -1.64 -16.60 16.10
C LEU A 19 -2.15 -15.84 14.86
N LEU A 20 -3.45 -15.90 14.57
CA LEU A 20 -4.04 -15.17 13.44
C LEU A 20 -3.96 -13.66 13.64
N VAL A 21 -4.27 -13.17 14.85
CA VAL A 21 -4.19 -11.73 15.17
C VAL A 21 -2.76 -11.20 15.03
N THR A 22 -1.74 -11.96 15.45
CA THR A 22 -0.35 -11.53 15.31
C THR A 22 0.13 -11.43 13.86
N ASN A 23 -0.40 -12.25 12.95
CA ASN A 23 -0.04 -12.19 11.52
C ASN A 23 -0.63 -10.95 10.83
N ILE A 24 -1.88 -10.57 11.17
CA ILE A 24 -2.53 -9.39 10.57
C ILE A 24 -1.81 -8.10 10.95
N ALA A 25 -1.47 -7.93 12.24
CA ALA A 25 -0.71 -6.76 12.69
C ALA A 25 0.66 -6.66 12.00
N GLY A 26 1.34 -7.80 11.80
CA GLY A 26 2.63 -7.84 11.11
C GLY A 26 2.57 -7.39 9.65
N ASN A 27 1.48 -7.68 8.93
CA ASN A 27 1.34 -7.27 7.53
C ASN A 27 1.10 -5.76 7.37
N ALA A 28 0.34 -5.16 8.28
CA ALA A 28 0.11 -3.71 8.29
C ALA A 28 1.41 -2.93 8.57
N ASP A 29 2.27 -3.44 9.45
CA ASP A 29 3.60 -2.85 9.69
C ASP A 29 4.49 -2.89 8.44
N ILE A 30 4.49 -4.01 7.72
CA ILE A 30 5.26 -4.15 6.47
C ILE A 30 4.73 -3.18 5.41
N MET A 31 3.42 -3.09 5.25
CA MET A 31 2.81 -2.16 4.29
C MET A 31 3.05 -0.69 4.68
N LYS A 32 3.09 -0.36 5.98
CA LYS A 32 3.48 0.96 6.47
C LYS A 32 4.89 1.32 5.99
N ASP A 33 5.86 0.42 6.18
CA ASP A 33 7.26 0.66 5.76
C ASP A 33 7.35 0.85 4.24
N ILE A 34 6.63 0.05 3.45
CA ILE A 34 6.56 0.19 1.98
C ILE A 34 5.93 1.53 1.59
N ALA A 35 4.80 1.90 2.21
CA ALA A 35 4.08 3.14 1.91
C ALA A 35 4.93 4.37 2.21
N LEU A 36 5.66 4.37 3.33
CA LEU A 36 6.57 5.44 3.71
C LEU A 36 7.76 5.53 2.75
N GLY A 37 8.42 4.40 2.47
CA GLY A 37 9.55 4.37 1.54
C GLY A 37 9.17 4.78 0.12
N PHE A 38 7.98 4.37 -0.34
CA PHE A 38 7.43 4.86 -1.62
C PHE A 38 7.18 6.37 -1.57
N GLY A 39 6.61 6.87 -0.46
CA GLY A 39 6.35 8.29 -0.21
C GLY A 39 7.59 9.20 -0.26
N GLU A 40 8.79 8.69 -0.01
CA GLU A 40 10.03 9.47 -0.07
C GLU A 40 10.27 10.14 -1.43
N ALA A 41 9.83 9.48 -2.52
CA ALA A 41 9.96 10.00 -3.88
C ALA A 41 9.06 11.22 -4.14
N LEU A 42 8.04 11.48 -3.31
CA LEU A 42 7.11 12.60 -3.51
C LEU A 42 7.84 13.95 -3.49
N LYS A 43 8.92 14.08 -2.71
CA LYS A 43 9.75 15.30 -2.68
C LYS A 43 10.41 15.58 -4.04
N HIS A 44 10.81 14.53 -4.75
CA HIS A 44 11.38 14.63 -6.09
C HIS A 44 10.30 14.93 -7.13
N CYS A 45 9.13 14.30 -6.99
CA CYS A 45 8.05 14.37 -7.96
C CYS A 45 7.15 15.60 -7.86
N ARG A 46 7.25 16.39 -6.78
CA ARG A 46 6.42 17.60 -6.59
C ARG A 46 6.49 18.54 -7.78
N ASP A 47 7.70 18.91 -8.20
CA ASP A 47 7.91 19.92 -9.24
C ASP A 47 7.57 19.37 -10.64
N GLU A 48 7.86 18.08 -10.88
CA GLU A 48 7.57 17.39 -12.15
C GLU A 48 6.08 17.12 -12.37
N SER A 49 5.31 17.01 -11.28
CA SER A 49 3.89 16.61 -11.33
C SER A 49 2.93 17.78 -11.08
N GLU A 50 3.45 19.01 -11.11
CA GLU A 50 2.68 20.25 -10.90
C GLU A 50 1.87 20.27 -9.59
N LEU A 51 2.38 19.62 -8.54
CA LEU A 51 1.70 19.54 -7.25
C LEU A 51 1.80 20.88 -6.52
N THR A 52 0.66 21.50 -6.24
CA THR A 52 0.61 22.64 -5.32
C THR A 52 0.89 22.17 -3.88
N PRO A 53 1.31 23.07 -2.97
CA PRO A 53 1.48 22.73 -1.57
C PRO A 53 0.24 22.10 -0.92
N GLU A 54 -0.96 22.52 -1.33
CA GLU A 54 -2.22 21.92 -0.86
C GLU A 54 -2.39 20.47 -1.36
N LYS A 55 -2.03 20.19 -2.62
CA LYS A 55 -2.08 18.83 -3.18
C LYS A 55 -1.05 17.90 -2.55
N MET A 56 0.08 18.44 -2.10
CA MET A 56 1.06 17.68 -1.31
C MET A 56 0.48 17.19 0.02
N GLN A 57 -0.41 17.97 0.65
CA GLN A 57 -1.04 17.55 1.90
C GLN A 57 -2.01 16.38 1.71
N ALA A 58 -2.59 16.24 0.51
CA ALA A 58 -3.51 15.13 0.20
C ALA A 58 -2.83 13.75 0.34
N PHE A 59 -1.51 13.66 0.15
CA PHE A 59 -0.77 12.39 0.31
C PHE A 59 -0.71 11.88 1.75
N PHE A 60 -0.86 12.75 2.75
CA PHE A 60 -0.94 12.31 4.16
C PHE A 60 -2.27 11.62 4.48
N HIS A 61 -3.31 11.91 3.70
CA HIS A 61 -4.66 11.39 3.87
C HIS A 61 -4.98 10.26 2.88
N PHE A 62 -4.00 9.81 2.10
CA PHE A 62 -4.21 8.87 1.00
C PHE A 62 -4.79 7.53 1.46
N TRP A 63 -4.52 7.15 2.72
CA TRP A 63 -5.03 5.94 3.36
C TRP A 63 -6.30 6.17 4.18
N ASP A 64 -6.81 7.40 4.29
CA ASP A 64 -8.07 7.72 4.98
C ASP A 64 -9.25 7.04 4.27
N ASP A 65 -10.27 6.64 5.02
CA ASP A 65 -11.48 6.01 4.44
C ASP A 65 -12.31 6.99 3.60
N ASP A 66 -12.24 8.28 3.93
CA ASP A 66 -13.01 9.34 3.26
C ASP A 66 -12.23 10.03 2.14
N PHE A 67 -10.99 9.61 1.85
CA PHE A 67 -10.17 10.21 0.81
C PHE A 67 -10.82 10.11 -0.57
N LYS A 68 -10.72 11.17 -1.38
CA LYS A 68 -11.32 11.25 -2.71
C LYS A 68 -10.24 11.29 -3.79
N PHE A 69 -10.23 10.27 -4.64
CA PHE A 69 -9.29 10.11 -5.76
C PHE A 69 -9.77 10.88 -7.02
N GLU A 70 -10.03 12.18 -6.87
CA GLU A 70 -10.69 13.01 -7.90
C GLU A 70 -9.73 14.04 -8.55
N GLN A 71 -8.45 13.99 -8.22
CA GLN A 71 -7.45 14.97 -8.68
C GLN A 71 -6.41 14.28 -9.56
N ARG A 72 -6.46 14.56 -10.86
CA ARG A 72 -5.57 13.97 -11.88
C ARG A 72 -4.09 14.08 -11.52
N GLU A 73 -3.68 15.20 -10.93
CA GLU A 73 -2.27 15.48 -10.62
C GLU A 73 -1.72 14.55 -9.53
N LEU A 74 -2.58 14.01 -8.66
CA LEU A 74 -2.18 12.95 -7.73
C LEU A 74 -1.76 11.69 -8.50
N GLY A 75 -2.48 11.35 -9.55
CA GLY A 75 -2.13 10.25 -10.45
C GLY A 75 -0.80 10.46 -11.16
N CYS A 76 -0.56 11.67 -11.67
CA CYS A 76 0.72 12.00 -12.30
C CYS A 76 1.89 11.93 -11.32
N ALA A 77 1.68 12.34 -10.07
CA ALA A 77 2.67 12.23 -9.01
C ALA A 77 3.00 10.79 -8.66
N ILE A 78 1.98 9.92 -8.55
CA ILE A 78 2.19 8.48 -8.32
C ILE A 78 2.94 7.88 -9.52
N GLU A 79 2.60 8.25 -10.75
CA GLU A 79 3.33 7.79 -11.94
C GLU A 79 4.81 8.20 -11.87
N CYS A 80 5.10 9.46 -11.54
CA CYS A 80 6.46 9.94 -11.35
C CYS A 80 7.20 9.13 -10.27
N MET A 81 6.56 8.89 -9.11
CA MET A 81 7.16 8.11 -8.02
C MET A 81 7.43 6.66 -8.45
N SER A 82 6.50 6.04 -9.19
CA SER A 82 6.70 4.71 -9.74
C SER A 82 7.86 4.67 -10.75
N ARG A 83 8.04 5.71 -11.58
CA ARG A 83 9.21 5.83 -12.46
C ARG A 83 10.51 6.04 -11.70
N HIS A 84 10.51 6.84 -10.64
CA HIS A 84 11.68 7.08 -9.78
C HIS A 84 12.26 5.77 -9.22
N PHE A 85 11.38 4.85 -8.81
CA PHE A 85 11.79 3.52 -8.32
C PHE A 85 11.90 2.45 -9.42
N ASN A 86 11.84 2.84 -10.69
CA ASN A 86 11.91 1.94 -11.84
C ASN A 86 10.84 0.82 -11.81
N LEU A 87 9.64 1.16 -11.34
CA LEU A 87 8.53 0.23 -11.18
C LEU A 87 7.64 0.13 -12.42
N LEU A 88 7.86 0.96 -13.44
CA LEU A 88 7.07 0.93 -14.67
C LEU A 88 7.91 0.45 -15.86
N THR A 89 7.27 -0.23 -16.81
CA THR A 89 7.82 -0.49 -18.14
C THR A 89 7.77 0.79 -19.00
N GLU A 90 8.36 0.74 -20.20
CA GLU A 90 8.30 1.86 -21.15
C GLU A 90 6.85 2.21 -21.54
N GLU A 91 5.96 1.21 -21.57
CA GLU A 91 4.54 1.36 -21.85
C GLU A 91 3.73 1.88 -20.66
N GLY A 92 4.36 2.10 -19.50
CA GLY A 92 3.71 2.62 -18.30
C GLY A 92 2.87 1.59 -17.53
N LYS A 93 3.16 0.29 -17.69
CA LYS A 93 2.60 -0.81 -16.87
C LYS A 93 3.57 -1.19 -15.77
N MET A 94 3.11 -1.84 -14.70
CA MET A 94 3.97 -2.31 -13.62
C MET A 94 5.02 -3.30 -14.13
N HIS A 95 6.28 -3.01 -13.85
CA HIS A 95 7.41 -3.91 -14.11
C HIS A 95 7.50 -4.94 -12.98
N HIS A 96 6.85 -6.09 -13.17
CA HIS A 96 6.69 -7.13 -12.15
C HIS A 96 7.98 -7.49 -11.38
N ASP A 97 9.10 -7.73 -12.08
CA ASP A 97 10.37 -8.10 -11.41
C ASP A 97 10.97 -6.98 -10.56
N ASN A 98 10.75 -5.71 -10.94
CA ASN A 98 11.26 -4.57 -10.18
C ASN A 98 10.35 -4.27 -8.99
N ALA A 99 9.04 -4.42 -9.18
CA ALA A 99 8.06 -4.34 -8.11
C ALA A 99 8.30 -5.40 -7.03
N ASP A 100 8.54 -6.67 -7.42
CA ASP A 100 8.89 -7.75 -6.46
C ASP A 100 10.15 -7.40 -5.67
N LYS A 101 11.22 -6.96 -6.35
CA LYS A 101 12.48 -6.56 -5.70
C LYS A 101 12.30 -5.36 -4.78
N PHE A 102 11.53 -4.36 -5.19
CA PHE A 102 11.22 -3.19 -4.39
C PHE A 102 10.52 -3.59 -3.10
N ILE A 103 9.42 -4.35 -3.18
CA ILE A 103 8.68 -4.81 -2.00
C ILE A 103 9.58 -5.64 -1.07
N ARG A 104 10.36 -6.58 -1.61
CA ARG A 104 11.27 -7.43 -0.82
C ARG A 104 12.45 -6.69 -0.21
N SER A 105 12.73 -5.45 -0.63
CA SER A 105 13.80 -4.64 -0.02
C SER A 105 13.41 -4.10 1.36
N PHE A 106 12.11 -4.08 1.68
CA PHE A 106 11.61 -3.65 2.98
C PHE A 106 11.71 -4.78 4.02
N PRO A 107 11.83 -4.45 5.31
CA PRO A 107 11.86 -5.45 6.38
C PRO A 107 10.66 -6.40 6.31
N LYS A 108 10.92 -7.70 6.17
CA LYS A 108 9.89 -8.77 6.03
C LYS A 108 9.00 -8.62 4.78
N GLY A 109 9.38 -7.80 3.81
CA GLY A 109 8.62 -7.57 2.58
C GLY A 109 8.29 -8.85 1.81
N GLU A 110 9.13 -9.89 1.93
CA GLU A 110 8.89 -11.20 1.33
C GLU A 110 7.57 -11.87 1.76
N GLN A 111 7.02 -11.51 2.92
CA GLN A 111 5.80 -12.10 3.47
C GLN A 111 4.54 -11.66 2.72
N ILE A 112 4.54 -10.44 2.15
CA ILE A 112 3.39 -9.89 1.43
C ILE A 112 3.68 -9.59 -0.04
N ALA A 113 4.91 -9.81 -0.53
CA ALA A 113 5.31 -9.49 -1.90
C ALA A 113 4.37 -10.03 -2.96
N GLN A 114 4.08 -11.33 -2.94
CA GLN A 114 3.18 -11.94 -3.93
C GLN A 114 1.75 -11.37 -3.81
N GLN A 115 1.26 -11.20 -2.58
CA GLN A 115 -0.07 -10.65 -2.33
C GLN A 115 -0.22 -9.23 -2.91
N LEU A 116 0.80 -8.38 -2.74
CA LEU A 116 0.81 -7.02 -3.31
C LEU A 116 0.87 -7.03 -4.84
N LEU A 117 1.70 -7.89 -5.43
CA LEU A 117 1.80 -8.02 -6.89
C LEU A 117 0.47 -8.47 -7.50
N ASP A 118 -0.21 -9.43 -6.86
CA ASP A 118 -1.51 -9.92 -7.30
C ASP A 118 -2.57 -8.81 -7.25
N ILE A 119 -2.59 -7.99 -6.18
CA ILE A 119 -3.49 -6.84 -6.07
C ILE A 119 -3.20 -5.81 -7.16
N VAL A 120 -1.92 -5.42 -7.35
CA VAL A 120 -1.54 -4.45 -8.36
C VAL A 120 -1.97 -4.92 -9.74
N HIS A 121 -1.68 -6.17 -10.10
CA HIS A 121 -2.06 -6.72 -11.40
C HIS A 121 -3.58 -6.69 -11.61
N ALA A 122 -4.37 -7.11 -10.61
CA ALA A 122 -5.83 -7.06 -10.68
C ALA A 122 -6.36 -5.64 -10.88
N CYS A 123 -5.76 -4.66 -10.19
CA CYS A 123 -6.15 -3.25 -10.30
C CYS A 123 -5.73 -2.62 -11.63
N GLU A 124 -4.57 -2.98 -12.19
CA GLU A 124 -4.17 -2.55 -13.53
C GLU A 124 -5.14 -3.09 -14.59
N THR A 125 -5.49 -4.38 -14.53
CA THR A 125 -6.45 -4.98 -15.46
C THR A 125 -7.83 -4.32 -15.35
N LYS A 126 -8.29 -4.00 -14.14
CA LYS A 126 -9.57 -3.32 -13.94
C LYS A 126 -9.63 -1.93 -14.61
N ASN A 127 -8.50 -1.24 -14.70
CA ASN A 127 -8.41 0.13 -15.20
C ASN A 127 -7.71 0.24 -16.57
N GLU A 128 -7.49 -0.88 -17.28
CA GLU A 128 -6.67 -0.90 -18.51
C GLU A 128 -7.25 -0.08 -19.67
N ALA A 129 -8.57 0.18 -19.64
CA ALA A 129 -9.27 0.94 -20.67
C ALA A 129 -9.16 2.47 -20.49
N GLU A 130 -8.66 2.95 -19.34
CA GLU A 130 -8.42 4.38 -19.12
C GLU A 130 -7.24 4.84 -19.98
N GLU A 131 -7.44 5.79 -20.89
CA GLU A 131 -6.40 6.22 -21.84
C GLU A 131 -5.40 7.19 -21.19
N ASP A 132 -5.88 8.10 -20.34
CA ASP A 132 -5.01 9.05 -19.65
C ASP A 132 -4.17 8.32 -18.58
N HIS A 133 -2.86 8.40 -18.72
CA HIS A 133 -1.92 7.69 -17.85
C HIS A 133 -2.06 8.09 -16.38
N CYS A 134 -2.25 9.37 -16.10
CA CYS A 134 -2.39 9.85 -14.73
C CYS A 134 -3.70 9.35 -14.11
N TRP A 135 -4.82 9.42 -14.84
CA TRP A 135 -6.08 8.87 -14.36
C TRP A 135 -6.02 7.37 -14.15
N ARG A 136 -5.40 6.63 -15.09
CA ARG A 136 -5.25 5.18 -14.97
C ARG A 136 -4.45 4.80 -13.73
N VAL A 137 -3.34 5.49 -13.48
CA VAL A 137 -2.52 5.29 -12.27
C VAL A 137 -3.30 5.65 -11.01
N LEU A 138 -4.05 6.76 -11.01
CA LEU A 138 -4.84 7.17 -9.84
C LEU A 138 -5.93 6.14 -9.49
N HIS A 139 -6.71 5.68 -10.47
CA HIS A 139 -7.74 4.67 -10.26
C HIS A 139 -7.15 3.30 -9.91
N THR A 140 -5.95 2.99 -10.42
CA THR A 140 -5.21 1.78 -10.02
C THR A 140 -4.77 1.88 -8.56
N ALA A 141 -4.26 3.04 -8.12
CA ALA A 141 -3.88 3.29 -6.74
C ALA A 141 -5.08 3.26 -5.78
N GLU A 142 -6.21 3.85 -6.16
CA GLU A 142 -7.47 3.75 -5.42
C GLU A 142 -7.90 2.29 -5.25
N CYS A 143 -7.93 1.53 -6.34
CA CYS A 143 -8.24 0.10 -6.31
C CYS A 143 -7.29 -0.68 -5.40
N PHE A 144 -6.00 -0.38 -5.45
CA PHE A 144 -4.98 -1.02 -4.63
C PHE A 144 -5.23 -0.77 -3.14
N ILE A 145 -5.51 0.48 -2.77
CA ILE A 145 -5.77 0.86 -1.37
C ILE A 145 -7.03 0.18 -0.83
N HIS A 146 -8.11 0.18 -1.60
CA HIS A 146 -9.33 -0.53 -1.20
C HIS A 146 -9.09 -2.03 -1.03
N SER A 147 -8.38 -2.65 -1.98
CA SER A 147 -8.04 -4.08 -1.91
C SER A 147 -7.13 -4.41 -0.72
N ALA A 148 -6.17 -3.54 -0.42
CA ALA A 148 -5.30 -3.68 0.75
C ALA A 148 -6.07 -3.58 2.07
N LYS A 149 -7.06 -2.67 2.15
CA LYS A 149 -7.97 -2.55 3.30
C LYS A 149 -8.84 -3.80 3.46
N GLU A 150 -9.47 -4.27 2.38
CA GLU A 150 -10.28 -5.50 2.37
C GLU A 150 -9.49 -6.74 2.81
N GLN A 151 -8.21 -6.80 2.45
CA GLN A 151 -7.31 -7.89 2.83
C GLN A 151 -6.62 -7.69 4.18
N ASN A 152 -6.95 -6.62 4.92
CA ASN A 152 -6.39 -6.28 6.23
C ASN A 152 -4.86 -6.16 6.23
N ILE A 153 -4.28 -5.65 5.13
CA ILE A 153 -2.85 -5.37 5.01
C ILE A 153 -2.54 -3.88 4.89
N ALA A 154 -3.56 -3.03 4.78
CA ALA A 154 -3.39 -1.58 4.79
C ALA A 154 -2.87 -1.09 6.16
N PRO A 155 -1.92 -0.12 6.19
CA PRO A 155 -1.56 0.56 7.41
C PRO A 155 -2.71 1.46 7.87
N SER A 156 -2.79 1.74 9.16
CA SER A 156 -3.66 2.82 9.63
C SER A 156 -3.00 4.18 9.38
N VAL A 157 -3.82 5.22 9.26
CA VAL A 157 -3.35 6.60 9.13
C VAL A 157 -2.52 7.00 10.35
N ASP A 158 -2.93 6.59 11.54
CA ASP A 158 -2.20 6.81 12.79
C ASP A 158 -0.78 6.19 12.73
N MET A 159 -0.62 5.01 12.13
CA MET A 159 0.69 4.38 11.96
C MET A 159 1.62 5.20 11.05
N LEU A 160 1.07 5.76 9.97
CA LEU A 160 1.85 6.59 9.04
C LEU A 160 2.21 7.94 9.67
N MET A 161 1.25 8.58 10.35
CA MET A 161 1.44 9.88 11.00
C MET A 161 2.42 9.83 12.16
N ALA A 162 2.46 8.73 12.92
CA ALA A 162 3.40 8.56 14.02
C ALA A 162 4.87 8.67 13.57
N GLU A 163 5.20 8.16 12.38
CA GLU A 163 6.57 8.20 11.84
C GLU A 163 6.96 9.61 11.37
N PHE A 164 6.01 10.40 10.83
CA PHE A 164 6.27 11.80 10.48
C PHE A 164 6.60 12.66 11.71
N VAL A 165 5.90 12.45 12.83
CA VAL A 165 6.16 13.18 14.09
C VAL A 165 7.55 12.84 14.65
N VAL A 166 8.01 11.59 14.49
CA VAL A 166 9.34 11.16 14.96
C VAL A 166 10.46 11.69 14.04
N ALA A 167 10.21 11.88 12.75
CA ALA A 167 11.20 12.39 11.80
C ALA A 167 11.49 13.91 11.93
N GLU A 168 10.59 14.68 12.57
CA GLU A 168 10.70 16.13 12.76
C GLU A 168 11.21 16.55 14.16
N SER A 169 11.47 15.60 15.07
CA SER A 169 11.99 15.83 16.44
C SER A 169 13.49 15.59 16.57
#